data_AF-A0A6C1KBN6-F1
#
_entry.id   AF-A0A6C1KBN6-F1
#
_cell.length_a   1.000
_cell.length_b   1.000
_cell.length_c   1.000
_cell.angle_alpha   90.00
_cell.angle_beta   90.00
_cell.angle_gamma   90.00
#
_symmetry.space_group_name_H-M   'P 1'
#
loop_
_entity.id
_entity.type
_entity.pdbx_description
1 polymer ?
#
loop_
_entity_poly.entity_id
_entity_poly.type
_entity_poly.pdbx_seq_one_letter_code
_entity_poly.pdbx_strand_id
1 'polypeptide(L)'
;MRGYEAEAVPEVRAHRPFVFSASRTRTLARIAGLSLCIALGACQTDGSGMASSGNRALAFDTIDGPPPATFDKLVGQLTSEAQDRKVTVVSRSTSATYRVKGYLALHVDKGKASVSYAWDVYDQNQTRVARVAGEEPAGRVKGGLANGWAACDDAVLSRVANRSMASLAETLGVGGTPQPASEPATATAASAPAESPAAEPAPGEPAGVPVAAFSAPSAALAYAGN
;
A
#
# COMPACT_ATOMS: atom_id res chain seq x y z
N MET A 1 51.46 42.59 22.56
CA MET A 1 50.91 41.45 23.33
C MET A 1 49.39 41.59 23.35
N ARG A 2 48.70 40.96 22.39
CA ARG A 2 47.23 40.86 22.35
C ARG A 2 46.90 39.41 22.71
N GLY A 3 46.13 39.24 23.77
CA GLY A 3 45.66 37.94 24.24
C GLY A 3 44.68 37.33 23.26
N TYR A 4 44.81 36.03 23.07
CA TYR A 4 43.88 35.19 22.34
C TYR A 4 42.90 34.64 23.39
N GLU A 5 41.73 35.25 23.51
CA GLU A 5 40.62 34.64 24.26
C GLU A 5 40.10 33.45 23.43
N ALA A 6 40.27 32.26 23.98
CA ALA A 6 39.71 31.02 23.47
C ALA A 6 38.22 31.00 23.81
N GLU A 7 37.38 31.35 22.85
CA GLU A 7 35.93 31.20 22.97
C GLU A 7 35.55 29.72 22.83
N ALA A 8 34.80 29.25 23.82
CA ALA A 8 34.46 27.86 24.04
C ALA A 8 33.61 27.27 22.92
N VAL A 9 34.05 26.12 22.41
CA VAL A 9 33.33 25.24 21.49
C VAL A 9 32.09 24.68 22.23
N PRO A 10 30.85 24.89 21.74
CA PRO A 10 29.71 24.20 22.30
C PRO A 10 29.79 22.71 21.98
N GLU A 11 29.89 21.94 23.06
CA GLU A 11 29.93 20.50 23.18
C GLU A 11 28.88 19.81 22.29
N VAL A 12 29.36 18.96 21.38
CA VAL A 12 28.56 18.04 20.58
C VAL A 12 27.83 17.09 21.52
N ARG A 13 26.54 17.37 21.75
CA ARG A 13 25.64 16.52 22.52
C ARG A 13 25.57 15.15 21.83
N ALA A 14 26.27 14.19 22.42
CA ALA A 14 26.33 12.81 21.97
C ALA A 14 24.93 12.27 21.66
N HIS A 15 24.75 11.83 20.41
CA HIS A 15 23.61 11.04 19.98
C HIS A 15 23.60 9.74 20.78
N ARG A 16 22.68 9.65 21.74
CA ARG A 16 22.39 8.39 22.43
C ARG A 16 21.84 7.42 21.38
N PRO A 17 22.45 6.24 21.17
CA PRO A 17 21.88 5.23 20.29
C PRO A 17 20.53 4.81 20.88
N PHE A 18 19.48 4.94 20.07
CA PHE A 18 18.15 4.43 20.37
C PHE A 18 18.23 2.89 20.39
N VAL A 19 18.52 2.32 21.55
CA VAL A 19 18.46 0.88 21.76
C VAL A 19 16.99 0.49 21.85
N PHE A 20 16.47 -0.14 20.79
CA PHE A 20 15.15 -0.74 20.78
C PHE A 20 15.17 -1.97 21.70
N SER A 21 14.81 -1.77 22.97
CA SER A 21 14.61 -2.88 23.90
C SER A 21 13.35 -3.64 23.50
N ALA A 22 13.51 -4.82 22.92
CA ALA A 22 12.43 -5.76 22.67
C ALA A 22 11.96 -6.36 24.01
N SER A 23 11.01 -5.71 24.67
CA SER A 23 10.32 -6.27 25.83
C SER A 23 9.34 -7.35 25.37
N ARG A 24 9.82 -8.59 25.34
CA ARG A 24 8.99 -9.78 25.14
C ARG A 24 8.30 -10.11 26.47
N THR A 25 7.24 -9.40 26.82
CA THR A 25 6.42 -9.67 28.02
C THR A 25 5.57 -10.91 27.80
N ARG A 26 6.07 -12.05 28.27
CA ARG A 26 5.28 -13.26 28.53
C ARG A 26 4.61 -13.10 29.89
N THR A 27 3.37 -12.64 29.92
CA THR A 27 2.55 -12.67 31.13
C THR A 27 1.47 -13.73 30.96
N LEU A 28 1.78 -14.95 31.37
CA LEU A 28 0.81 -15.98 31.68
C LEU A 28 0.58 -15.94 33.19
N ALA A 29 -0.62 -15.58 33.65
CA ALA A 29 -1.33 -16.31 34.70
C ALA A 29 -2.67 -15.63 35.09
N ARG A 30 -3.75 -16.32 34.72
CA ARG A 30 -4.84 -16.75 35.62
C ARG A 30 -5.54 -15.68 36.46
N ILE A 31 -6.67 -15.19 35.95
CA ILE A 31 -7.88 -15.04 36.79
C ILE A 31 -9.05 -15.60 35.98
N ALA A 32 -9.54 -16.77 36.41
CA ALA A 32 -10.81 -17.35 36.02
C ALA A 32 -11.91 -16.76 36.92
N GLY A 33 -13.08 -16.42 36.35
CA GLY A 33 -14.24 -16.05 37.17
C GLY A 33 -15.35 -15.28 36.44
N LEU A 34 -16.13 -16.00 35.62
CA LEU A 34 -17.60 -15.95 35.50
C LEU A 34 -18.35 -14.60 35.55
N SER A 35 -18.96 -14.17 34.44
CA SER A 35 -20.19 -13.32 34.39
C SER A 35 -20.79 -13.42 32.96
N LEU A 36 -21.65 -14.40 32.64
CA LEU A 36 -23.12 -14.40 32.76
C LEU A 36 -23.85 -13.23 32.04
N CYS A 37 -24.25 -13.51 30.79
CA CYS A 37 -25.38 -13.02 29.98
C CYS A 37 -25.91 -11.58 30.15
N ILE A 38 -25.77 -10.74 29.11
CA ILE A 38 -26.88 -9.90 28.57
C ILE A 38 -26.72 -9.83 27.03
N ALA A 39 -27.67 -10.44 26.32
CA ALA A 39 -27.93 -10.17 24.91
C ALA A 39 -29.05 -9.12 24.83
N LEU A 40 -28.72 -7.88 24.49
CA LEU A 40 -29.62 -6.84 23.98
C LEU A 40 -28.77 -5.92 23.10
N GLY A 41 -29.23 -5.72 21.86
CA GLY A 41 -28.49 -5.03 20.81
C GLY A 41 -28.07 -3.61 21.18
N ALA A 42 -26.80 -3.32 20.95
CA ALA A 42 -26.39 -2.03 20.48
C ALA A 42 -26.20 -2.18 18.97
N CYS A 43 -27.01 -1.48 18.19
CA CYS A 43 -26.52 -1.00 16.91
C CYS A 43 -25.30 -0.15 17.24
N GLN A 44 -24.10 -0.70 17.13
CA GLN A 44 -22.90 0.10 16.98
C GLN A 44 -23.00 0.73 15.58
N THR A 45 -23.92 1.69 15.45
CA THR A 45 -23.73 2.81 14.56
C THR A 45 -22.62 3.63 15.21
N ASP A 46 -21.40 3.09 15.19
CA ASP A 46 -20.21 3.90 15.35
C ASP A 46 -20.33 4.93 14.24
N GLY A 47 -20.60 6.15 14.68
CA GLY A 47 -20.93 7.26 13.83
C GLY A 47 -19.93 7.31 12.69
N SER A 48 -20.41 6.90 11.52
CA SER A 48 -20.04 7.55 10.28
C SER A 48 -20.52 8.99 10.42
N GLY A 49 -19.83 9.76 11.28
CA GLY A 49 -19.85 11.19 11.22
C GLY A 49 -19.50 11.48 9.79
N MET A 50 -20.50 11.95 9.04
CA MET A 50 -20.35 12.43 7.68
C MET A 50 -19.04 13.20 7.67
N ALA A 51 -17.98 12.58 7.14
CA ALA A 51 -16.68 13.19 7.11
C ALA A 51 -16.94 14.49 6.36
N SER A 52 -16.83 15.59 7.08
CA SER A 52 -16.83 16.91 6.48
C SER A 52 -15.69 16.83 5.50
N SER A 53 -16.03 16.58 4.25
CA SER A 53 -15.17 16.58 3.07
C SER A 53 -14.86 18.05 2.76
N GLY A 54 -14.59 18.82 3.81
CA GLY A 54 -13.82 20.03 3.72
C GLY A 54 -12.41 19.58 3.39
N ASN A 55 -11.87 20.18 2.33
CA ASN A 55 -10.51 19.99 1.88
C ASN A 55 -9.50 20.17 3.04
N ARG A 56 -9.16 19.09 3.73
CA ARG A 56 -8.19 19.08 4.83
C ARG A 56 -6.80 18.94 4.23
N ALA A 57 -6.06 20.04 4.21
CA ALA A 57 -4.71 20.08 3.69
C ALA A 57 -3.73 19.33 4.60
N LEU A 58 -2.75 18.66 3.99
CA LEU A 58 -1.63 18.01 4.65
C LEU A 58 -0.33 18.73 4.36
N ALA A 59 0.58 18.73 5.33
CA ALA A 59 1.96 19.14 5.13
C ALA A 59 2.92 18.03 5.59
N PHE A 60 3.90 17.70 4.76
CA PHE A 60 5.03 16.86 5.18
C PHE A 60 6.06 17.75 5.89
N ASP A 61 6.27 17.50 7.18
CA ASP A 61 7.12 18.32 8.04
C ASP A 61 8.56 17.83 8.00
N THR A 62 8.75 16.51 8.02
CA THR A 62 10.06 15.85 7.94
C THR A 62 9.90 14.48 7.31
N ILE A 63 10.92 14.02 6.58
CA ILE A 63 11.07 12.62 6.15
C ILE A 63 12.51 12.21 6.46
N ASP A 64 12.68 11.38 7.49
CA ASP A 64 13.99 10.95 7.98
C ASP A 64 14.33 9.54 7.47
N GLY A 65 15.61 9.31 7.22
CA GLY A 65 16.16 7.97 6.93
C GLY A 65 16.74 7.76 5.53
N PRO A 66 16.03 8.15 4.44
CA PRO A 66 16.59 8.02 3.09
C PRO A 66 17.80 8.95 2.89
N PRO A 67 18.82 8.53 2.12
CA PRO A 67 19.85 9.42 1.62
C PRO A 67 19.25 10.55 0.78
N PRO A 68 19.92 11.70 0.63
CA PRO A 68 19.38 12.87 -0.09
C PRO A 68 18.82 12.54 -1.48
N ALA A 69 19.57 11.78 -2.28
CA ALA A 69 19.14 11.40 -3.63
C ALA A 69 17.86 10.52 -3.65
N THR A 70 17.65 9.68 -2.64
CA THR A 70 16.45 8.84 -2.51
C THR A 70 15.28 9.66 -1.96
N PHE A 71 15.56 10.56 -1.01
CA PHE A 71 14.59 11.49 -0.44
C PHE A 71 13.95 12.35 -1.55
N ASP A 72 14.75 12.98 -2.41
CA ASP A 72 14.23 13.86 -3.47
C ASP A 72 13.29 13.13 -4.43
N LYS A 73 13.65 11.90 -4.82
CA LYS A 73 12.80 11.03 -5.66
C LYS A 73 11.49 10.68 -4.97
N LEU A 74 11.57 10.25 -3.70
CA LEU A 74 10.39 9.89 -2.92
C LEU A 74 9.43 11.07 -2.77
N VAL A 75 9.94 12.27 -2.48
CA VAL A 75 9.12 13.49 -2.38
C VAL A 75 8.43 13.81 -3.70
N GLY A 76 9.14 13.68 -4.82
CA GLY A 76 8.56 13.84 -6.15
C GLY A 76 7.39 12.88 -6.39
N GLN A 77 7.57 11.59 -6.08
CA GLN A 77 6.54 10.58 -6.27
C GLN A 77 5.35 10.74 -5.31
N LEU A 78 5.59 11.10 -4.04
CA LEU A 78 4.53 11.43 -3.08
C LEU A 78 3.69 12.63 -3.55
N THR A 79 4.34 13.63 -4.14
CA THR A 79 3.66 14.81 -4.68
C THR A 79 2.81 14.44 -5.89
N SER A 80 3.31 13.60 -6.80
CA SER A 80 2.52 13.09 -7.93
C SER A 80 1.29 12.32 -7.45
N GLU A 81 1.48 11.36 -6.54
CA GLU A 81 0.38 10.54 -6.00
C GLU A 81 -0.66 11.37 -5.24
N ALA A 82 -0.24 12.45 -4.56
CA ALA A 82 -1.15 13.38 -3.92
C ALA A 82 -2.03 14.11 -4.94
N GLN A 83 -1.46 14.55 -6.06
CA GLN A 83 -2.21 15.24 -7.13
C GLN A 83 -3.21 14.30 -7.82
N ASP A 84 -2.82 13.04 -8.04
CA ASP A 84 -3.68 12.01 -8.62
C ASP A 84 -4.89 11.74 -7.73
N ARG A 85 -4.67 11.68 -6.40
CA ARG A 85 -5.72 11.42 -5.39
C ARG A 85 -6.49 12.67 -4.95
N LYS A 86 -6.20 13.83 -5.52
CA LYS A 86 -6.78 15.13 -5.13
C LYS A 86 -6.58 15.45 -3.65
N VAL A 87 -5.46 15.00 -3.08
CA VAL A 87 -5.04 15.32 -1.73
C VAL A 87 -4.31 16.65 -1.76
N THR A 88 -4.84 17.66 -1.05
CA THR A 88 -4.19 18.97 -0.96
C THR A 88 -2.95 18.86 -0.08
N VAL A 89 -1.77 18.93 -0.70
CA VAL A 89 -0.49 19.01 0.01
C VAL A 89 0.03 20.44 -0.07
N VAL A 90 0.41 20.99 1.08
CA VAL A 90 0.90 22.36 1.20
C VAL A 90 2.32 22.40 1.75
N SER A 91 3.02 23.52 1.55
CA SER A 91 4.36 23.71 2.09
C SER A 91 4.38 23.59 3.62
N ARG A 92 5.44 23.01 4.18
CA ARG A 92 5.67 22.90 5.63
C ARG A 92 5.56 24.23 6.39
N SER A 93 5.84 25.36 5.72
CA SER A 93 5.77 26.69 6.30
C SER A 93 4.35 27.24 6.40
N THR A 94 3.39 26.65 5.70
CA THR A 94 1.98 27.09 5.74
C THR A 94 1.17 26.27 6.75
N SER A 95 0.02 26.80 7.15
CA SER A 95 -0.90 26.08 8.04
C SER A 95 -1.58 24.93 7.31
N ALA A 96 -1.46 23.72 7.86
CA ALA A 96 -2.15 22.53 7.39
C ALA A 96 -3.06 21.99 8.50
N THR A 97 -4.11 21.28 8.13
CA THR A 97 -4.97 20.60 9.11
C THR A 97 -4.25 19.42 9.75
N TYR A 98 -3.41 18.75 8.95
CA TYR A 98 -2.56 17.66 9.41
C TYR A 98 -1.10 17.90 9.05
N ARG A 99 -0.21 17.59 10.00
CA ARG A 99 1.24 17.57 9.77
C ARG A 99 1.76 16.16 9.86
N VAL A 100 2.53 15.74 8.87
CA VAL A 100 3.00 14.37 8.72
C VAL A 100 4.52 14.33 8.92
N LYS A 101 4.97 13.42 9.78
CA LYS A 101 6.40 13.11 10.00
C LYS A 101 6.67 11.70 9.50
N GLY A 102 7.56 11.59 8.52
CA GLY A 102 7.94 10.35 7.86
C GLY A 102 9.24 9.77 8.40
N TYR A 103 9.28 8.45 8.52
CA TYR A 103 10.45 7.67 8.91
C TYR A 103 10.58 6.49 7.98
N LEU A 104 11.70 6.38 7.27
CA LEU A 104 11.99 5.23 6.42
C LEU A 104 13.27 4.55 6.86
N ALA A 105 13.24 3.23 6.92
CA ALA A 105 14.40 2.41 7.25
C ALA A 105 14.53 1.27 6.24
N LEU A 106 15.76 1.11 5.78
CA LEU A 106 16.16 0.01 4.93
C LEU A 106 16.62 -1.16 5.79
N HIS A 107 16.17 -2.35 5.44
CA HIS A 107 16.60 -3.61 6.03
C HIS A 107 17.20 -4.49 4.96
N VAL A 108 18.28 -5.21 5.30
CA VAL A 108 18.88 -6.21 4.41
C VAL A 108 19.02 -7.51 5.17
N ASP A 109 18.20 -8.51 4.83
CA ASP A 109 18.28 -9.86 5.35
C ASP A 109 18.71 -10.83 4.26
N LYS A 110 19.79 -11.59 4.49
CA LYS A 110 20.29 -12.64 3.57
C LYS A 110 20.40 -12.15 2.10
N GLY A 111 20.79 -10.90 1.91
CA GLY A 111 20.95 -10.26 0.60
C GLY A 111 19.64 -9.82 -0.06
N LYS A 112 18.50 -9.84 0.63
CA LYS A 112 17.23 -9.26 0.21
C LYS A 112 17.03 -7.94 0.96
N ALA A 113 16.75 -6.87 0.22
CA ALA A 113 16.45 -5.57 0.78
C ALA A 113 14.94 -5.35 0.88
N SER A 114 14.50 -4.74 1.98
CA SER A 114 13.16 -4.19 2.15
C SER A 114 13.23 -2.80 2.77
N VAL A 115 12.28 -1.95 2.42
CA VAL A 115 12.14 -0.59 2.97
C VAL A 115 10.89 -0.57 3.82
N SER A 116 11.07 -0.46 5.13
CA SER A 116 9.99 -0.15 6.05
C SER A 116 9.77 1.35 6.11
N TYR A 117 8.51 1.78 6.22
CA TYR A 117 8.14 3.18 6.33
C TYR A 117 7.06 3.37 7.40
N ALA A 118 7.09 4.54 8.05
CA ALA A 118 6.08 4.98 8.98
C ALA A 118 5.80 6.48 8.82
N TRP A 119 4.53 6.84 8.87
CA TRP A 119 4.03 8.21 8.80
C TRP A 119 3.25 8.49 10.07
N ASP A 120 3.77 9.37 10.91
CA ASP A 120 3.10 9.85 12.10
C ASP A 120 2.35 11.14 11.78
N VAL A 121 1.04 11.14 12.01
CA VAL A 121 0.16 12.26 11.67
C VAL A 121 -0.25 13.00 12.94
N TYR A 122 -0.04 14.31 12.91
CA TYR A 122 -0.35 15.24 14.00
C TYR A 122 -1.43 16.23 13.57
N ASP A 123 -2.33 16.56 14.48
CA ASP A 123 -3.30 17.65 14.31
C ASP A 123 -2.69 19.03 14.64
N GLN A 124 -3.53 20.06 14.64
CA GLN A 124 -3.12 21.42 14.97
C GLN A 124 -2.74 21.61 16.45
N ASN A 125 -3.21 20.72 17.33
CA ASN A 125 -2.88 20.69 18.75
C ASN A 125 -1.58 19.92 19.01
N GLN A 126 -0.85 19.51 17.96
CA GLN A 126 0.35 18.67 18.04
C GLN A 126 0.08 17.32 18.70
N THR A 127 -1.17 16.87 18.69
CA THR A 127 -1.55 15.54 19.16
C THR A 127 -1.46 14.57 18.00
N ARG A 128 -0.82 13.42 18.22
CA ARG A 128 -0.71 12.38 17.20
C ARG A 128 -2.06 11.69 17.05
N VAL A 129 -2.69 11.89 15.90
CA VAL A 129 -4.03 11.37 15.58
C VAL A 129 -3.98 10.06 14.83
N ALA A 130 -2.88 9.75 14.13
CA ALA A 130 -2.73 8.50 13.40
C ALA A 130 -1.28 8.07 13.22
N ARG A 131 -1.10 6.77 12.95
CA ARG A 131 0.12 6.20 12.38
C ARG A 131 -0.25 5.34 11.20
N VAL A 132 0.38 5.60 10.07
CA VAL A 132 0.39 4.70 8.92
C VAL A 132 1.78 4.07 8.85
N ALA A 133 1.87 2.77 8.55
CA ALA A 133 3.13 2.10 8.35
C ALA A 133 3.01 0.99 7.31
N GLY A 134 4.13 0.62 6.71
CA GLY A 134 4.20 -0.49 5.78
C GLY A 134 5.63 -0.88 5.46
N GLU A 135 5.77 -1.88 4.61
CA GLU A 135 7.06 -2.36 4.13
C GLU A 135 6.97 -2.73 2.66
N GLU A 136 7.95 -2.28 1.87
CA GLU A 136 8.09 -2.62 0.46
C GLU A 136 9.36 -3.43 0.21
N PRO A 137 9.29 -4.56 -0.52
CA PRO A 137 10.47 -5.25 -0.98
C PRO A 137 11.20 -4.42 -2.05
N ALA A 138 12.51 -4.25 -1.86
CA ALA A 138 13.41 -3.54 -2.78
C ALA A 138 14.21 -4.48 -3.70
N GLY A 139 14.19 -5.79 -3.44
CA GLY A 139 14.85 -6.78 -4.28
C GLY A 139 16.18 -7.26 -3.70
N ARG A 140 17.10 -7.74 -4.55
CA ARG A 140 18.35 -8.38 -4.09
C ARG A 140 19.51 -7.40 -4.14
N VAL A 141 20.31 -7.36 -3.07
CA VAL A 141 21.46 -6.46 -2.92
C VAL A 141 22.76 -7.23 -2.75
N LYS A 142 23.83 -6.70 -3.36
CA LYS A 142 25.21 -7.16 -3.14
C LYS A 142 25.92 -6.19 -2.21
N GLY A 143 26.61 -6.69 -1.19
CA GLY A 143 27.40 -5.85 -0.27
C GLY A 143 26.65 -5.29 0.95
N GLY A 144 25.49 -5.85 1.32
CA GLY A 144 24.82 -5.55 2.59
C GLY A 144 24.13 -4.17 2.63
N LEU A 145 23.95 -3.63 3.84
CA LEU A 145 23.16 -2.42 4.10
C LEU A 145 23.73 -1.16 3.42
N ALA A 146 25.06 -1.05 3.30
CA ALA A 146 25.72 0.11 2.70
C ALA A 146 25.27 0.38 1.26
N ASN A 147 24.95 -0.69 0.51
CA ASN A 147 24.47 -0.60 -0.87
C ASN A 147 22.94 -0.77 -0.98
N GLY A 148 22.22 -1.00 0.12
CA GLY A 148 20.85 -1.46 -0.01
C GLY A 148 19.86 -0.37 -0.45
N TRP A 149 20.20 0.91 -0.24
CA TRP A 149 19.42 2.02 -0.81
C TRP A 149 19.54 2.08 -2.34
N ALA A 150 20.60 1.52 -2.93
CA ALA A 150 20.73 1.42 -4.38
C ALA A 150 19.75 0.39 -5.00
N ALA A 151 19.21 -0.54 -4.22
CA ALA A 151 18.13 -1.42 -4.66
C ALA A 151 16.74 -0.76 -4.54
N CYS A 152 16.63 0.38 -3.88
CA CYS A 152 15.40 1.16 -3.85
C CYS A 152 15.33 2.00 -5.12
N ASP A 153 15.06 1.34 -6.24
CA ASP A 153 14.88 1.96 -7.54
C ASP A 153 13.55 2.72 -7.62
N ASP A 154 13.34 3.42 -8.74
CA ASP A 154 12.17 4.28 -8.93
C ASP A 154 10.85 3.51 -8.78
N ALA A 155 10.82 2.25 -9.23
CA ALA A 155 9.65 1.39 -9.12
C ALA A 155 9.32 1.04 -7.66
N VAL A 156 10.33 0.80 -6.81
CA VAL A 156 10.13 0.56 -5.37
C VAL A 156 9.61 1.81 -4.70
N LEU A 157 10.23 2.97 -4.96
CA LEU A 157 9.82 4.23 -4.36
C LEU A 157 8.40 4.63 -4.81
N SER A 158 8.03 4.32 -6.06
CA SER A 158 6.68 4.57 -6.58
C SER A 158 5.65 3.74 -5.82
N ARG A 159 5.94 2.45 -5.54
CA ARG A 159 5.06 1.62 -4.69
C ARG A 159 4.95 2.16 -3.27
N VAL A 160 6.07 2.57 -2.67
CA VAL A 160 6.07 3.20 -1.34
C VAL A 160 5.18 4.45 -1.35
N ALA A 161 5.34 5.34 -2.32
CA ALA A 161 4.57 6.56 -2.44
C ALA A 161 3.08 6.29 -2.64
N ASN A 162 2.73 5.38 -3.56
CA ASN A 162 1.36 5.00 -3.86
C ASN A 162 0.64 4.44 -2.63
N ARG A 163 1.26 3.47 -1.94
CA ARG A 163 0.69 2.89 -0.72
C ARG A 163 0.63 3.89 0.44
N SER A 164 1.65 4.74 0.57
CA SER A 164 1.68 5.77 1.60
C SER A 164 0.55 6.78 1.43
N MET A 165 0.37 7.33 0.22
CA MET A 165 -0.69 8.29 -0.06
C MET A 165 -2.07 7.65 0.00
N ALA A 166 -2.23 6.41 -0.46
CA ALA A 166 -3.48 5.67 -0.31
C ALA A 166 -3.89 5.52 1.15
N SER A 167 -2.96 5.05 1.98
CA SER A 167 -3.25 4.80 3.39
C SER A 167 -3.40 6.11 4.19
N LEU A 168 -2.66 7.17 3.86
CA LEU A 168 -2.87 8.50 4.44
C LEU A 168 -4.24 9.08 4.05
N ALA A 169 -4.63 8.96 2.78
CA ALA A 169 -5.94 9.41 2.28
C ALA A 169 -7.08 8.70 3.01
N GLU A 170 -7.01 7.37 3.10
CA GLU A 170 -7.97 6.53 3.80
C GLU A 170 -8.05 6.86 5.29
N THR A 171 -6.90 6.89 5.97
CA THR A 171 -6.82 7.11 7.42
C THR A 171 -7.35 8.47 7.84
N LEU A 172 -7.18 9.49 7.01
CA LEU A 172 -7.53 10.87 7.33
C LEU A 172 -8.84 11.32 6.69
N GLY A 173 -9.45 10.47 5.85
CA GLY A 173 -10.65 10.82 5.08
C GLY A 173 -10.40 12.02 4.15
N VAL A 174 -9.20 12.12 3.58
CA VAL A 174 -8.76 13.23 2.72
C VAL A 174 -8.57 12.76 1.29
N GLY A 175 -8.68 13.69 0.35
CA GLY A 175 -8.64 13.39 -1.08
C GLY A 175 -10.02 13.08 -1.65
N GLY A 176 -10.08 12.94 -2.97
CA GLY A 176 -11.26 12.42 -3.63
C GLY A 176 -11.30 10.90 -3.47
N THR A 177 -12.50 10.31 -3.41
CA THR A 177 -12.65 8.88 -3.70
C THR A 177 -11.90 8.64 -5.02
N PRO A 178 -10.97 7.66 -5.10
CA PRO A 178 -10.46 7.23 -6.37
C PRO A 178 -11.68 6.88 -7.19
N GLN A 179 -12.05 7.73 -8.15
CA GLN A 179 -13.01 7.33 -9.14
C GLN A 179 -12.29 6.19 -9.85
N PRO A 180 -12.76 4.92 -9.73
CA PRO A 180 -12.22 3.87 -10.57
C PRO A 180 -12.28 4.46 -11.97
N ALA A 181 -11.11 4.58 -12.60
CA ALA A 181 -11.03 5.03 -13.98
C ALA A 181 -12.13 4.28 -14.68
N SER A 182 -13.13 5.00 -15.21
CA SER A 182 -14.19 4.37 -15.97
C SER A 182 -13.47 3.49 -16.95
N GLU A 183 -13.51 2.16 -16.71
CA GLU A 183 -13.18 1.20 -17.74
C GLU A 183 -13.92 1.73 -18.94
N PRO A 184 -13.24 2.02 -20.07
CA PRO A 184 -13.96 2.36 -21.27
C PRO A 184 -14.89 1.19 -21.48
N ALA A 185 -16.16 1.41 -21.15
CA ALA A 185 -17.25 0.52 -21.47
C ALA A 185 -17.05 0.32 -22.95
N THR A 186 -16.64 -0.90 -23.30
CA THR A 186 -16.51 -1.34 -24.68
C THR A 186 -17.94 -1.31 -25.19
N ALA A 187 -18.33 -0.13 -25.66
CA ALA A 187 -19.58 0.09 -26.34
C ALA A 187 -19.54 -0.84 -27.54
N THR A 188 -20.45 -1.81 -27.53
CA THR A 188 -21.13 -2.38 -28.69
C THR A 188 -20.51 -1.97 -30.03
N ALA A 189 -19.76 -2.89 -30.61
CA ALA A 189 -19.62 -3.01 -32.05
C ALA A 189 -20.10 -4.41 -32.42
N ALA A 190 -21.42 -4.58 -32.42
CA ALA A 190 -22.02 -5.52 -33.33
C ALA A 190 -21.70 -5.03 -34.75
N SER A 191 -20.83 -5.73 -35.44
CA SER A 191 -20.81 -5.83 -36.91
C SER A 191 -19.84 -6.95 -37.30
N ALA A 192 -20.37 -8.18 -37.28
CA ALA A 192 -20.02 -9.09 -38.36
C ALA A 192 -20.46 -8.42 -39.67
N PRO A 193 -19.62 -8.46 -40.71
CA PRO A 193 -20.05 -9.29 -41.83
C PRO A 193 -18.91 -10.07 -42.52
N ALA A 194 -19.29 -11.29 -42.88
CA ALA A 194 -19.04 -11.91 -44.18
C ALA A 194 -17.59 -12.24 -44.56
N GLU A 195 -17.09 -13.35 -44.01
CA GLU A 195 -16.32 -14.29 -44.84
C GLU A 195 -17.29 -14.90 -45.87
N SER A 196 -17.00 -14.69 -47.15
CA SER A 196 -17.75 -15.21 -48.28
C SER A 196 -17.55 -16.73 -48.40
N PRO A 197 -18.59 -17.57 -48.36
CA PRO A 197 -18.48 -18.96 -48.76
C PRO A 197 -18.48 -19.03 -50.29
N ALA A 198 -17.45 -19.67 -50.84
CA ALA A 198 -17.43 -20.09 -52.24
C ALA A 198 -18.65 -20.97 -52.54
N ALA A 199 -19.29 -20.66 -53.66
CA ALA A 199 -20.44 -21.36 -54.21
C ALA A 199 -20.06 -22.73 -54.80
N GLU A 200 -20.93 -23.73 -54.63
CA GLU A 200 -21.33 -24.68 -55.68
C GLU A 200 -22.66 -25.39 -55.25
N PRO A 201 -23.56 -25.83 -56.16
CA PRO A 201 -25.00 -25.63 -56.04
C PRO A 201 -25.77 -26.90 -55.63
N ALA A 202 -27.02 -26.67 -55.21
CA ALA A 202 -28.07 -27.63 -54.84
C ALA A 202 -28.61 -28.45 -56.04
N PRO A 203 -29.74 -29.21 -55.96
CA PRO A 203 -30.47 -29.80 -54.82
C PRO A 203 -30.89 -31.29 -55.05
N GLY A 204 -31.31 -32.00 -54.00
CA GLY A 204 -32.01 -33.29 -54.10
C GLY A 204 -32.75 -33.65 -52.82
N GLU A 205 -34.06 -33.84 -52.93
CA GLU A 205 -35.10 -33.98 -51.90
C GLU A 205 -34.99 -35.24 -50.97
N PRO A 206 -35.82 -35.35 -49.90
CA PRO A 206 -35.57 -36.19 -48.73
C PRO A 206 -36.32 -37.54 -48.79
N ALA A 207 -35.75 -38.57 -48.17
CA ALA A 207 -36.47 -39.63 -47.47
C ALA A 207 -35.48 -40.65 -46.89
N GLY A 208 -35.72 -41.11 -45.66
CA GLY A 208 -35.22 -42.41 -45.19
C GLY A 208 -34.36 -42.36 -43.93
N VAL A 209 -35.00 -42.56 -42.78
CA VAL A 209 -34.41 -43.22 -41.61
C VAL A 209 -34.13 -44.71 -41.94
N PRO A 210 -33.51 -45.54 -41.08
CA PRO A 210 -32.51 -45.35 -40.00
C PRO A 210 -31.34 -46.39 -40.10
N VAL A 211 -30.48 -46.47 -39.07
CA VAL A 211 -30.03 -47.70 -38.36
C VAL A 211 -28.52 -47.76 -38.13
N ALA A 212 -28.18 -47.78 -36.82
CA ALA A 212 -27.03 -48.42 -36.16
C ALA A 212 -25.61 -47.93 -36.55
N ALA A 213 -24.59 -48.01 -35.70
CA ALA A 213 -24.46 -48.75 -34.47
C ALA A 213 -23.31 -48.11 -33.65
N PHE A 214 -23.40 -48.21 -32.32
CA PHE A 214 -22.35 -48.80 -31.47
C PHE A 214 -20.97 -48.11 -31.41
N SER A 215 -20.30 -47.89 -30.29
CA SER A 215 -20.57 -47.95 -28.85
C SER A 215 -19.31 -47.35 -28.23
N ALA A 216 -19.44 -46.52 -27.20
CA ALA A 216 -18.35 -46.28 -26.27
C ALA A 216 -18.04 -47.57 -25.49
N PRO A 217 -16.87 -47.66 -24.84
CA PRO A 217 -16.93 -48.12 -23.46
C PRO A 217 -16.41 -47.06 -22.48
N SER A 218 -17.25 -46.78 -21.50
CA SER A 218 -16.86 -46.22 -20.21
C SER A 218 -16.17 -47.27 -19.35
N ALA A 219 -15.20 -46.78 -18.56
CA ALA A 219 -14.88 -47.14 -17.17
C ALA A 219 -14.71 -48.61 -16.74
N ALA A 220 -13.60 -48.88 -16.04
CA ALA A 220 -13.63 -49.68 -14.82
C ALA A 220 -12.45 -49.33 -13.89
N LEU A 221 -12.78 -48.80 -12.70
CA LEU A 221 -11.98 -49.02 -11.51
C LEU A 221 -11.87 -50.54 -11.26
N ALA A 222 -10.68 -51.02 -10.93
CA ALA A 222 -10.52 -52.27 -10.21
C ALA A 222 -9.37 -52.17 -9.21
N TYR A 223 -9.72 -52.59 -8.01
CA TYR A 223 -8.96 -52.70 -6.77
C TYR A 223 -8.19 -54.04 -6.75
N ALA A 224 -7.08 -54.10 -5.98
CA ALA A 224 -6.49 -55.26 -5.28
C ALA A 224 -5.01 -55.60 -5.59
N GLY A 225 -4.17 -55.37 -4.56
CA GLY A 225 -3.24 -56.35 -3.96
C GLY A 225 -2.24 -57.12 -4.81
N ASN A 226 -0.95 -56.85 -4.59
CA ASN A 226 -0.04 -57.73 -3.82
C ASN A 226 1.27 -57.00 -3.53
#